data_AF-A0A536BEB4-F1
#
_entry.id   AF-A0A536BEB4-F1
#
_cell.length_a   1.000
_cell.length_b   1.000
_cell.length_c   1.000
_cell.angle_alpha   90.00
_cell.angle_beta   90.00
_cell.angle_gamma   90.00
#
_symmetry.space_group_name_H-M   'P 1'
#
loop_
_entity.id
_entity.type
_entity.pdbx_description
1 polymer ?
#
loop_
_entity_poly.entity_id
_entity_poly.type
_entity_poly.pdbx_seq_one_letter_code
_entity_poly.pdbx_strand_id
1 'polypeptide(L)'
;MARGAPRLLGQSAAASPGHHRPPPGALQPRSSIDVANGTRRRAGGGGRAAMKCDIAVVGSGLAALVATRTLQQAGRNAVLIWPGLSSLYFTYATVDVLGYSDLTTTQPVEQPEAGVAKLIADHPNHPYALAGLDALRSGTTLLIEWLRAAGFMWQGSLARNLLLPTAIGTPKPSCLYPESMAAGDLQRDEPIVFCGFVGYEDFVPELAASNLSRSWGRGDQSVRAIRVSLPGFDTSRLFTSIDLARSFEDKAFRREVASRIRREIAIDSVRVGVPAVLGLTHDTDVYSSFAAEV
;
A
#
# COMPACT_ATOMS: atom_id res chain seq x y z
N MET A 1 -27.94 38.38 -10.55
CA MET A 1 -27.40 37.37 -11.50
C MET A 1 -25.89 37.28 -11.29
N ALA A 2 -25.39 36.11 -10.88
CA ALA A 2 -24.07 35.54 -11.24
C ALA A 2 -23.91 34.26 -10.42
N ARG A 3 -24.02 33.10 -11.09
CA ARG A 3 -23.76 31.79 -10.51
C ARG A 3 -22.25 31.66 -10.29
N GLY A 4 -21.81 31.38 -9.07
CA GLY A 4 -20.40 31.03 -8.80
C GLY A 4 -20.07 29.70 -9.46
N ALA A 5 -19.02 29.68 -10.28
CA ALA A 5 -18.53 28.51 -11.00
C ALA A 5 -18.01 27.41 -10.04
N PRO A 6 -18.07 26.11 -10.43
CA PRO A 6 -17.52 25.03 -9.61
C PRO A 6 -16.00 25.15 -9.52
N ARG A 7 -15.45 24.89 -8.33
CA ARG A 7 -14.00 24.82 -8.11
C ARG A 7 -13.50 23.43 -8.47
N LEU A 8 -12.50 23.36 -9.36
CA LEU A 8 -11.71 22.14 -9.62
C LEU A 8 -10.84 21.83 -8.40
N LEU A 9 -10.78 20.55 -8.00
CA LEU A 9 -9.74 20.01 -7.13
C LEU A 9 -8.42 19.97 -7.91
N GLY A 10 -7.37 20.65 -7.41
CA GLY A 10 -6.01 20.55 -7.99
C GLY A 10 -5.19 21.84 -8.14
N GLN A 11 -5.63 23.01 -7.64
CA GLN A 11 -4.76 24.19 -7.67
C GLN A 11 -3.81 24.24 -6.45
N SER A 12 -2.51 24.18 -6.75
CA SER A 12 -1.41 24.37 -5.81
C SER A 12 -1.47 25.76 -5.18
N ALA A 13 -1.36 25.84 -3.85
CA ALA A 13 -1.25 27.10 -3.15
C ALA A 13 0.12 27.72 -3.47
N ALA A 14 0.13 28.67 -4.40
CA ALA A 14 1.28 29.52 -4.64
C ALA A 14 1.69 30.22 -3.33
N ALA A 15 3.01 30.26 -3.13
CA ALA A 15 3.71 30.73 -1.95
C ALA A 15 3.19 32.07 -1.42
N SER A 16 2.89 32.11 -0.11
CA SER A 16 2.92 33.35 0.68
C SER A 16 4.18 33.30 1.56
N PRO A 17 5.00 34.37 1.60
CA PRO A 17 6.22 34.40 2.37
C PRO A 17 5.92 34.64 3.85
N GLY A 18 6.56 33.84 4.72
CA GLY A 18 6.63 34.11 6.16
C GLY A 18 5.68 33.29 7.02
N HIS A 19 6.08 32.07 7.36
CA HIS A 19 5.86 31.52 8.70
C HIS A 19 6.88 30.41 8.97
N HIS A 20 7.89 30.74 9.77
CA HIS A 20 8.71 29.76 10.48
C HIS A 20 7.77 28.95 11.39
N ARG A 21 7.67 27.63 11.15
CA ARG A 21 6.99 26.72 12.07
C ARG A 21 8.04 26.18 13.04
N PRO A 22 7.92 26.39 14.37
CA PRO A 22 8.87 25.79 15.30
C PRO A 22 8.66 24.26 15.33
N PRO A 23 9.69 23.49 15.74
CA PRO A 23 9.58 22.04 15.82
C PRO A 23 8.47 21.63 16.80
N PRO A 24 7.86 20.44 16.64
CA PRO A 24 6.76 20.02 17.50
C PRO A 24 7.26 19.88 18.93
N GLY A 25 6.73 20.74 19.81
CA GLY A 25 7.00 20.68 21.25
C GLY A 25 6.48 19.36 21.83
N ALA A 26 7.22 18.81 22.78
CA ALA A 26 6.78 17.69 23.60
C ALA A 26 5.39 17.96 24.17
N LEU A 27 4.53 16.93 24.14
CA LEU A 27 3.17 16.95 24.67
C LEU A 27 3.17 17.57 26.07
N GLN A 28 2.66 18.80 26.19
CA GLN A 28 2.47 19.41 27.50
C GLN A 28 1.43 18.61 28.29
N PRO A 29 1.62 18.41 29.61
CA PRO A 29 0.62 17.76 30.44
C PRO A 29 -0.67 18.58 30.37
N ARG A 30 -1.79 17.92 30.03
CA ARG A 30 -3.11 18.55 30.16
C ARG A 30 -3.34 18.93 31.62
N SER A 31 -3.80 20.15 31.83
CA SER A 31 -4.20 20.68 33.14
C SER A 31 -5.09 19.68 33.88
N SER A 32 -4.74 19.41 35.14
CA SER A 32 -5.48 18.58 36.08
C SER A 32 -6.98 18.92 36.09
N ILE A 33 -7.82 17.88 36.05
CA ILE A 33 -9.24 18.00 36.33
C ILE A 33 -9.37 18.07 37.85
N ASP A 34 -9.60 19.27 38.39
CA ASP A 34 -10.08 19.42 39.77
C ASP A 34 -11.57 19.06 39.81
N VAL A 35 -11.86 17.92 40.46
CA VAL A 35 -13.22 17.47 40.75
C VAL A 35 -13.67 18.15 42.05
N ALA A 36 -14.15 19.38 41.95
CA ALA A 36 -14.92 20.01 43.02
C ALA A 36 -15.90 21.04 42.42
N ASN A 37 -17.19 20.73 42.55
CA ASN A 37 -18.39 21.60 42.44
C ASN A 37 -18.36 22.83 41.51
N GLY A 38 -19.34 22.88 40.60
CA GLY A 38 -19.90 24.17 40.16
C GLY A 38 -20.23 24.24 38.67
N THR A 39 -21.50 24.02 38.36
CA THR A 39 -22.25 24.55 37.21
C THR A 39 -21.51 25.57 36.33
N ARG A 40 -21.02 25.14 35.16
CA ARG A 40 -20.72 26.07 34.05
C ARG A 40 -21.91 26.16 33.09
N ARG A 41 -22.66 27.24 33.23
CA ARG A 41 -23.53 27.78 32.18
C ARG A 41 -22.63 28.13 30.98
N ARG A 42 -22.76 27.41 29.86
CA ARG A 42 -22.11 27.82 28.61
C ARG A 42 -22.81 29.08 28.09
N ALA A 43 -22.09 30.19 28.09
CA ALA A 43 -22.46 31.40 27.39
C ALA A 43 -22.65 31.11 25.89
N GLY A 44 -23.68 31.73 25.30
CA GLY A 44 -24.06 31.56 23.90
C GLY A 44 -22.92 31.91 22.95
N GLY A 45 -22.48 30.92 22.18
CA GLY A 45 -21.70 31.09 20.97
C GLY A 45 -22.35 30.21 19.92
N GLY A 46 -22.65 30.77 18.74
CA GLY A 46 -23.41 30.13 17.67
C GLY A 46 -23.07 28.65 17.53
N GLY A 47 -24.00 27.80 17.96
CA GLY A 47 -23.80 26.37 18.06
C GLY A 47 -23.51 25.82 16.67
N ARG A 48 -22.26 25.44 16.42
CA ARG A 48 -21.89 24.65 15.24
C ARG A 48 -22.79 23.42 15.27
N ALA A 49 -23.69 23.30 14.30
CA ALA A 49 -24.69 22.24 14.28
C ALA A 49 -23.99 20.89 14.48
N ALA A 50 -24.42 20.14 15.49
CA ALA A 50 -23.85 18.82 15.77
C ALA A 50 -24.00 17.95 14.52
N MET A 51 -22.92 17.30 14.10
CA MET A 51 -22.93 16.38 12.97
C MET A 51 -23.91 15.24 13.31
N LYS A 52 -24.94 15.07 12.48
CA LYS A 52 -25.89 13.97 12.61
C LYS A 52 -25.44 12.82 11.72
N CYS A 53 -25.34 11.62 12.26
CA CYS A 53 -25.11 10.38 11.54
C CYS A 53 -26.08 9.32 12.07
N ASP A 54 -26.40 8.33 11.23
CA ASP A 54 -27.17 7.15 11.66
C ASP A 54 -26.27 6.21 12.45
N ILE A 55 -25.03 6.03 11.98
CA ILE A 55 -24.07 5.06 12.51
C ILE A 55 -22.67 5.68 12.51
N ALA A 56 -21.95 5.53 13.62
CA ALA A 56 -20.54 5.85 13.71
C ALA A 56 -19.73 4.55 13.76
N VAL A 57 -18.78 4.39 12.84
CA VAL A 57 -17.83 3.28 12.78
C VAL A 57 -16.50 3.78 13.32
N VAL A 58 -15.94 3.10 14.32
CA VAL A 58 -14.66 3.49 14.93
C VAL A 58 -13.59 2.48 14.56
N GLY A 59 -12.56 2.91 13.82
CA GLY A 59 -11.42 2.09 13.43
C GLY A 59 -10.76 2.52 12.12
N SER A 60 -9.51 2.11 11.91
CA SER A 60 -8.71 2.45 10.72
C SER A 60 -8.40 1.24 9.81
N GLY A 61 -8.82 0.04 10.19
CA GLY A 61 -8.52 -1.20 9.44
C GLY A 61 -9.52 -1.51 8.32
N LEU A 62 -9.22 -2.57 7.56
CA LEU A 62 -10.08 -3.03 6.45
C LEU A 62 -11.53 -3.29 6.89
N ALA A 63 -11.75 -3.91 8.06
CA ALA A 63 -13.10 -4.15 8.56
C ALA A 63 -13.92 -2.86 8.74
N ALA A 64 -13.30 -1.78 9.23
CA ALA A 64 -13.97 -0.49 9.43
C ALA A 64 -14.26 0.22 8.10
N LEU A 65 -13.31 0.15 7.16
CA LEU A 65 -13.49 0.65 5.79
C LEU A 65 -14.63 -0.09 5.09
N VAL A 66 -14.64 -1.43 5.18
CA VAL A 66 -15.66 -2.30 4.59
C VAL A 66 -17.02 -2.02 5.19
N ALA A 67 -17.13 -2.03 6.53
CA ALA A 67 -18.39 -1.74 7.21
C ALA A 67 -18.96 -0.38 6.82
N THR A 68 -18.13 0.66 6.80
CA THR A 68 -18.56 2.02 6.44
C THR A 68 -19.06 2.09 5.00
N ARG A 69 -18.32 1.48 4.06
CA ARG A 69 -18.68 1.51 2.65
C ARG A 69 -19.98 0.73 2.39
N THR A 70 -20.16 -0.42 3.03
CA THR A 70 -21.41 -1.19 2.97
C THR A 70 -22.60 -0.38 3.50
N LEU A 71 -22.43 0.33 4.63
CA LEU A 71 -23.48 1.20 5.18
C LEU A 71 -23.84 2.35 4.22
N GLN A 72 -22.84 2.96 3.58
CA GLN A 72 -23.07 4.00 2.57
C GLN A 72 -23.83 3.47 1.35
N GLN A 73 -23.48 2.27 0.86
CA GLN A 73 -24.19 1.62 -0.25
C GLN A 73 -25.64 1.28 0.11
N ALA A 74 -25.91 0.98 1.39
CA ALA A 74 -27.26 0.79 1.92
C ALA A 74 -28.01 2.13 2.19
N GLY A 75 -27.48 3.27 1.73
CA GLY A 75 -28.10 4.59 1.88
C GLY A 75 -28.06 5.15 3.30
N ARG A 76 -27.22 4.60 4.19
CA ARG A 76 -27.06 5.09 5.56
C ARG A 76 -26.07 6.23 5.62
N ASN A 77 -26.37 7.22 6.46
CA ASN A 77 -25.44 8.29 6.78
C ASN A 77 -24.44 7.80 7.84
N ALA A 78 -23.40 7.09 7.38
CA ALA A 78 -22.33 6.56 8.22
C ALA A 78 -21.15 7.53 8.32
N VAL A 79 -20.59 7.68 9.52
CA VAL A 79 -19.32 8.39 9.76
C VAL A 79 -18.25 7.39 10.20
N LEU A 80 -17.09 7.43 9.54
CA LEU A 80 -15.91 6.66 9.95
C LEU A 80 -15.01 7.56 10.81
N ILE A 81 -14.62 7.06 11.97
CA ILE A 81 -13.81 7.76 12.97
C ILE A 81 -12.56 6.94 13.21
N TRP A 82 -11.38 7.55 13.06
CA TRP A 82 -10.13 6.87 13.36
C TRP A 82 -9.06 7.85 13.88
N PRO A 83 -8.26 7.43 14.87
CA PRO A 83 -7.14 8.24 15.36
C PRO A 83 -5.87 7.95 14.53
N GLY A 84 -5.49 8.88 13.67
CA GLY A 84 -4.16 8.86 13.04
C GLY A 84 -3.98 7.85 11.90
N LEU A 85 -2.79 7.27 11.77
CA LEU A 85 -2.44 6.36 10.67
C LEU A 85 -2.95 4.94 10.93
N SER A 86 -3.31 4.23 9.86
CA SER A 86 -3.77 2.85 9.92
C SER A 86 -2.59 1.86 10.04
N SER A 87 -2.81 0.68 10.62
CA SER A 87 -1.85 -0.42 10.51
C SER A 87 -1.71 -0.93 9.07
N LEU A 88 -2.65 -0.59 8.18
CA LEU A 88 -2.58 -0.92 6.75
C LEU A 88 -1.34 -0.33 6.06
N TYR A 89 -0.71 0.70 6.65
CA TYR A 89 0.59 1.21 6.17
C TYR A 89 1.73 0.19 6.30
N PHE A 90 1.61 -0.79 7.20
CA PHE A 90 2.62 -1.82 7.44
C PHE A 90 2.26 -3.17 6.82
N THR A 91 1.08 -3.29 6.20
CA THR A 91 0.67 -4.53 5.55
C THR A 91 1.26 -4.63 4.15
N TYR A 92 1.65 -5.84 3.75
CA TYR A 92 2.01 -6.12 2.36
C TYR A 92 0.80 -5.84 1.47
N ALA A 93 0.98 -5.08 0.39
CA ALA A 93 -0.11 -4.52 -0.40
C ALA A 93 -0.81 -5.54 -1.33
N THR A 94 -0.94 -6.80 -0.94
CA THR A 94 -1.68 -7.83 -1.68
C THR A 94 -2.76 -8.46 -0.81
N VAL A 95 -3.74 -9.10 -1.43
CA VAL A 95 -4.67 -9.99 -0.74
C VAL A 95 -4.35 -11.42 -1.13
N ASP A 96 -3.97 -12.20 -0.13
CA ASP A 96 -3.57 -13.57 -0.32
C ASP A 96 -4.73 -14.49 0.08
N VAL A 97 -5.06 -15.45 -0.79
CA VAL A 97 -6.06 -16.48 -0.52
C VAL A 97 -5.34 -17.81 -0.61
N LEU A 98 -5.18 -18.47 0.53
CA LEU A 98 -4.52 -19.78 0.71
C LEU A 98 -3.30 -19.97 -0.22
N GLY A 99 -2.14 -19.44 0.18
CA GLY A 99 -0.93 -19.56 -0.65
C GLY A 99 -0.24 -20.92 -0.57
N TYR A 100 -0.31 -21.60 0.57
CA TYR A 100 0.24 -22.93 0.82
C TYR A 100 -0.80 -23.73 1.61
N SER A 101 -0.92 -25.03 1.35
CA SER A 101 -1.96 -25.84 1.99
C SER A 101 -1.69 -26.10 3.47
N ASP A 102 -0.43 -26.14 3.88
CA ASP A 102 0.00 -26.25 5.28
C ASP A 102 1.43 -25.73 5.48
N LEU A 103 1.89 -25.72 6.74
CA LEU A 103 3.21 -25.23 7.15
C LEU A 103 4.39 -26.05 6.63
N THR A 104 4.15 -27.27 6.14
CA THR A 104 5.18 -28.20 5.67
C THR A 104 5.29 -28.21 4.14
N THR A 105 4.26 -27.73 3.44
CA THR A 105 4.24 -27.70 1.98
C THR A 105 5.11 -26.59 1.41
N THR A 106 5.94 -26.96 0.43
CA THR A 106 6.75 -26.03 -0.35
C THR A 106 6.10 -25.65 -1.67
N GLN A 107 5.11 -26.41 -2.12
CA GLN A 107 4.40 -26.16 -3.36
C GLN A 107 3.31 -25.11 -3.16
N PRO A 108 3.34 -24.00 -3.92
CA PRO A 108 2.31 -22.99 -3.81
C PRO A 108 0.98 -23.51 -4.37
N VAL A 109 -0.12 -23.10 -3.75
CA VAL A 109 -1.47 -23.31 -4.26
C VAL A 109 -1.67 -22.41 -5.47
N GLU A 110 -1.79 -23.02 -6.65
CA GLU A 110 -2.02 -22.26 -7.89
C GLU A 110 -3.45 -21.75 -7.99
N GLN A 111 -4.45 -22.57 -7.66
CA GLN A 111 -5.88 -22.24 -7.78
C GLN A 111 -6.49 -22.07 -6.38
N PRO A 112 -6.56 -20.84 -5.85
CA PRO A 112 -6.91 -20.62 -4.45
C PRO A 112 -8.33 -21.05 -4.11
N GLU A 113 -9.29 -20.90 -5.02
CA GLU A 113 -10.66 -21.35 -4.76
C GLU A 113 -10.77 -22.87 -4.58
N ALA A 114 -10.15 -23.63 -5.49
CA ALA A 114 -10.11 -25.08 -5.41
C ALA A 114 -9.34 -25.55 -4.16
N GLY A 115 -8.23 -24.88 -3.84
CA GLY A 115 -7.47 -25.12 -2.62
C GLY A 115 -8.30 -24.90 -1.35
N VAL A 116 -9.07 -23.80 -1.29
CA VAL A 116 -9.96 -23.54 -0.15
C VAL A 116 -11.10 -24.55 -0.09
N ALA A 117 -11.68 -24.94 -1.22
CA ALA A 117 -12.73 -25.96 -1.26
C ALA A 117 -12.23 -27.29 -0.67
N LYS A 118 -11.01 -27.70 -1.03
CA LYS A 118 -10.36 -28.88 -0.46
C LYS A 118 -10.09 -28.72 1.04
N LEU A 119 -9.52 -27.58 1.45
CA LEU A 119 -9.25 -27.28 2.86
C LEU A 119 -10.52 -27.37 3.72
N ILE A 120 -11.66 -26.88 3.21
CA ILE A 120 -12.95 -26.97 3.90
C ILE A 120 -13.41 -28.43 4.03
N ALA A 121 -13.26 -29.23 2.97
CA ALA A 121 -13.64 -30.64 2.98
C ALA A 121 -12.80 -31.46 3.98
N ASP A 122 -11.49 -31.21 4.01
CA ASP A 122 -10.54 -31.90 4.88
C ASP A 122 -10.64 -31.39 6.34
N HIS A 123 -10.97 -30.10 6.53
CA HIS A 123 -11.02 -29.43 7.83
C HIS A 123 -12.31 -28.60 7.98
N PRO A 124 -13.46 -29.23 8.28
CA PRO A 124 -14.77 -28.56 8.34
C PRO A 124 -14.91 -27.52 9.46
N ASN A 125 -13.98 -27.49 10.42
CA ASN A 125 -13.93 -26.50 11.49
C ASN A 125 -12.99 -25.32 11.18
N HIS A 126 -12.34 -25.30 10.01
CA HIS A 126 -11.45 -24.22 9.61
C HIS A 126 -12.22 -22.90 9.41
N PRO A 127 -11.67 -21.71 9.69
CA PRO A 127 -12.36 -20.43 9.47
C PRO A 127 -12.93 -20.22 8.06
N TYR A 128 -12.28 -20.77 7.03
CA TYR A 128 -12.84 -20.77 5.66
C TYR A 128 -14.15 -21.56 5.55
N ALA A 129 -14.35 -22.62 6.33
CA ALA A 129 -15.60 -23.38 6.34
C ALA A 129 -16.75 -22.58 6.97
N LEU A 130 -16.43 -21.74 7.97
CA LEU A 130 -17.41 -20.84 8.59
C LEU A 130 -17.85 -19.72 7.65
N ALA A 131 -16.92 -19.16 6.87
CA ALA A 131 -17.25 -18.12 5.88
C ALA A 131 -17.92 -18.69 4.62
N GLY A 132 -17.44 -19.84 4.15
CA GLY A 132 -17.89 -20.47 2.90
C GLY A 132 -17.28 -19.84 1.64
N LEU A 133 -17.34 -20.59 0.54
CA LEU A 133 -16.81 -20.15 -0.75
C LEU A 133 -17.56 -18.95 -1.32
N ASP A 134 -18.87 -18.84 -1.07
CA ASP A 134 -19.67 -17.72 -1.59
C ASP A 134 -19.30 -16.39 -0.95
N ALA A 135 -18.97 -16.37 0.34
CA ALA A 135 -18.45 -15.18 1.00
C ALA A 135 -17.06 -14.81 0.48
N LEU A 136 -16.19 -15.80 0.20
CA LEU A 136 -14.87 -15.57 -0.40
C LEU A 136 -14.99 -14.95 -1.81
N ARG A 137 -15.85 -15.51 -2.68
CA ARG A 137 -16.15 -14.97 -4.01
C ARG A 137 -16.70 -13.55 -3.96
N SER A 138 -17.68 -13.33 -3.09
CA SER A 138 -18.32 -12.02 -2.94
C SER A 138 -17.33 -10.99 -2.39
N GLY A 139 -16.54 -11.36 -1.38
CA GLY A 139 -15.57 -10.47 -0.74
C GLY A 139 -14.43 -10.04 -1.68
N THR A 140 -13.88 -10.97 -2.46
CA THR A 140 -12.83 -10.67 -3.46
C THR A 140 -13.35 -9.77 -4.58
N THR A 141 -14.56 -10.03 -5.09
CA THR A 141 -15.22 -9.18 -6.09
C THR A 141 -15.46 -7.77 -5.56
N LEU A 142 -16.06 -7.68 -4.35
CA LEU A 142 -16.36 -6.41 -3.69
C LEU A 142 -15.10 -5.55 -3.51
N LEU A 143 -14.00 -6.16 -3.08
CA LEU A 143 -12.75 -5.45 -2.86
C LEU A 143 -12.18 -4.85 -4.15
N ILE A 144 -12.12 -5.63 -5.24
CA ILE A 144 -11.66 -5.13 -6.55
C ILE A 144 -12.52 -3.96 -7.02
N GLU A 145 -13.85 -4.09 -6.92
CA GLU A 145 -14.77 -3.03 -7.35
C GLU A 145 -14.56 -1.74 -6.56
N TRP A 146 -14.35 -1.84 -5.25
CA TRP A 146 -14.12 -0.68 -4.40
C TRP A 146 -12.78 -0.01 -4.62
N LEU A 147 -11.71 -0.81 -4.78
CA LEU A 147 -10.40 -0.29 -5.12
C LEU A 147 -10.45 0.45 -6.46
N ARG A 148 -11.09 -0.14 -7.47
CA ARG A 148 -11.30 0.51 -8.77
C ARG A 148 -12.11 1.81 -8.64
N ALA A 149 -13.19 1.81 -7.87
CA ALA A 149 -13.98 3.01 -7.64
C ALA A 149 -13.21 4.13 -6.90
N ALA A 150 -12.18 3.75 -6.13
CA ALA A 150 -11.26 4.67 -5.47
C ALA A 150 -10.07 5.08 -6.37
N GLY A 151 -10.01 4.61 -7.61
CA GLY A 151 -8.93 4.93 -8.57
C GLY A 151 -7.72 4.00 -8.49
N PHE A 152 -7.76 2.95 -7.67
CA PHE A 152 -6.68 1.97 -7.57
C PHE A 152 -6.88 0.81 -8.54
N MET A 153 -5.86 0.55 -9.35
CA MET A 153 -5.87 -0.55 -10.31
C MET A 153 -5.29 -1.81 -9.68
N TRP A 154 -6.17 -2.77 -9.39
CA TRP A 154 -5.81 -4.09 -8.86
C TRP A 154 -6.23 -5.18 -9.84
N GLN A 155 -5.46 -6.25 -9.86
CA GLN A 155 -5.60 -7.41 -10.74
C GLN A 155 -5.64 -8.70 -9.91
N GLY A 156 -5.88 -9.82 -10.60
CA GLY A 156 -5.96 -11.14 -10.00
C GLY A 156 -7.40 -11.63 -9.78
N SER A 157 -7.53 -12.89 -9.37
CA SER A 157 -8.82 -13.52 -9.09
C SER A 157 -8.64 -14.80 -8.27
N LEU A 158 -9.76 -15.35 -7.82
CA LEU A 158 -9.80 -16.66 -7.15
C LEU A 158 -9.45 -17.85 -8.07
N ALA A 159 -9.39 -17.63 -9.39
CA ALA A 159 -9.01 -18.68 -10.33
C ALA A 159 -7.51 -19.00 -10.23
N ARG A 160 -6.67 -18.02 -9.87
CA ARG A 160 -5.23 -18.21 -9.90
C ARG A 160 -4.45 -17.24 -9.02
N ASN A 161 -3.54 -17.78 -8.21
CA ASN A 161 -2.53 -17.00 -7.50
C ASN A 161 -1.39 -16.59 -8.45
N LEU A 162 -0.95 -15.33 -8.33
CA LEU A 162 0.31 -14.85 -8.91
C LEU A 162 1.45 -15.11 -7.92
N LEU A 163 2.59 -15.61 -8.40
CA LEU A 163 3.74 -15.85 -7.53
C LEU A 163 4.65 -14.62 -7.54
N LEU A 164 4.65 -13.83 -6.46
CA LEU A 164 5.43 -12.60 -6.35
C LEU A 164 6.64 -12.80 -5.43
N PRO A 165 7.79 -12.14 -5.67
CA PRO A 165 8.87 -12.11 -4.69
C PRO A 165 8.51 -11.21 -3.52
N THR A 166 8.83 -11.62 -2.30
CA THR A 166 8.79 -10.76 -1.11
C THR A 166 10.00 -9.82 -1.06
N ALA A 167 9.97 -8.83 -0.15
CA ALA A 167 11.09 -7.92 0.09
C ALA A 167 12.38 -8.62 0.56
N ILE A 168 12.29 -9.86 1.06
CA ILE A 168 13.44 -10.70 1.41
C ILE A 168 13.73 -11.76 0.35
N GLY A 169 13.09 -11.72 -0.82
CA GLY A 169 13.40 -12.61 -1.94
C GLY A 169 12.84 -14.02 -1.82
N THR A 170 11.70 -14.21 -1.18
CA THR A 170 11.01 -15.50 -1.17
C THR A 170 9.78 -15.47 -2.09
N PRO A 171 9.46 -16.56 -2.81
CA PRO A 171 8.21 -16.64 -3.56
C PRO A 171 6.99 -16.58 -2.63
N LYS A 172 5.98 -15.77 -2.98
CA LYS A 172 4.73 -15.62 -2.22
C LYS A 172 3.52 -15.62 -3.16
N PRO A 173 2.63 -16.61 -3.07
CA PRO A 173 1.37 -16.63 -3.80
C PRO A 173 0.46 -15.48 -3.34
N SER A 174 -0.08 -14.74 -4.30
CA SER A 174 -0.94 -13.58 -4.07
C SER A 174 -2.15 -13.66 -4.98
N CYS A 175 -3.36 -13.58 -4.41
CA CYS A 175 -4.60 -13.74 -5.16
C CYS A 175 -5.00 -12.44 -5.85
N LEU A 176 -4.96 -11.33 -5.11
CA LEU A 176 -5.21 -9.98 -5.64
C LEU A 176 -3.98 -9.10 -5.36
N TYR A 177 -3.61 -8.30 -6.34
CA TYR A 177 -2.40 -7.47 -6.26
C TYR A 177 -2.57 -6.17 -7.05
N PRO A 178 -1.90 -5.07 -6.67
CA PRO A 178 -1.89 -3.84 -7.44
C PRO A 178 -1.17 -4.07 -8.77
N GLU A 179 -1.61 -3.35 -9.80
CA GLU A 179 -1.01 -3.41 -11.14
C GLU A 179 0.50 -3.15 -11.13
N SER A 180 0.98 -2.31 -10.21
CA SER A 180 2.40 -2.01 -10.05
C SER A 180 3.27 -3.21 -9.66
N MET A 181 2.67 -4.29 -9.16
CA MET A 181 3.36 -5.52 -8.81
C MET A 181 3.24 -6.62 -9.88
N ALA A 182 2.44 -6.43 -10.94
CA ALA A 182 2.16 -7.47 -11.93
C ALA A 182 3.43 -7.96 -12.66
N ALA A 183 4.40 -7.07 -12.91
CA ALA A 183 5.69 -7.43 -13.50
C ALA A 183 6.54 -8.32 -12.57
N GLY A 184 6.20 -8.44 -11.29
CA GLY A 184 6.89 -9.29 -10.32
C GLY A 184 6.59 -10.79 -10.46
N ASP A 185 5.72 -11.21 -11.39
CA ASP A 185 5.36 -12.62 -11.54
C ASP A 185 6.59 -13.52 -11.76
N LEU A 186 6.83 -14.45 -10.86
CA LEU A 186 7.94 -15.41 -10.91
C LEU A 186 7.69 -16.54 -11.92
N GLN A 187 6.57 -16.56 -12.64
CA GLN A 187 6.40 -17.50 -13.75
C GLN A 187 6.97 -16.99 -15.07
N ARG A 188 7.34 -15.71 -15.08
CA ARG A 188 8.00 -15.04 -16.20
C ARG A 188 9.49 -15.34 -16.23
N ASP A 189 10.02 -15.58 -17.42
CA ASP A 189 11.42 -15.97 -17.62
C ASP A 189 12.38 -14.77 -17.70
N GLU A 190 11.89 -13.53 -17.84
CA GLU A 190 12.75 -12.36 -17.91
C GLU A 190 13.55 -12.17 -16.61
N PRO A 191 14.85 -11.80 -16.68
CA PRO A 191 15.67 -11.59 -15.49
C PRO A 191 15.12 -10.50 -14.58
N ILE A 192 15.38 -10.63 -13.28
CA ILE A 192 14.97 -9.66 -12.26
C ILE A 192 16.19 -8.89 -11.74
N VAL A 193 16.07 -7.56 -11.67
CA VAL A 193 17.04 -6.70 -11.00
C VAL A 193 16.36 -6.03 -9.82
N PHE A 194 16.75 -6.38 -8.60
CA PHE A 194 16.34 -5.64 -7.41
C PHE A 194 17.20 -4.39 -7.26
N CYS A 195 16.57 -3.23 -7.36
CA CYS A 195 17.20 -1.93 -7.24
C CYS A 195 16.90 -1.34 -5.86
N GLY A 196 17.92 -1.28 -5.01
CA GLY A 196 17.90 -0.49 -3.78
C GLY A 196 18.51 0.89 -3.98
N PHE A 197 18.47 1.69 -2.92
CA PHE A 197 19.09 3.02 -2.90
C PHE A 197 20.22 3.06 -1.89
N VAL A 198 21.32 3.74 -2.24
CA VAL A 198 22.46 3.91 -1.32
C VAL A 198 22.01 4.73 -0.11
N GLY A 199 22.27 4.23 1.10
CA GLY A 199 21.83 4.85 2.37
C GLY A 199 20.40 4.53 2.81
N TYR A 200 19.60 3.84 1.98
CA TYR A 200 18.26 3.38 2.37
C TYR A 200 18.31 1.98 2.97
N GLU A 201 17.81 1.84 4.20
CA GLU A 201 17.99 0.63 5.02
C GLU A 201 16.78 -0.31 5.02
N ASP A 202 15.57 0.18 4.73
CA ASP A 202 14.32 -0.63 4.79
C ASP A 202 14.21 -1.65 3.64
N PHE A 203 15.15 -1.65 2.68
CA PHE A 203 15.23 -2.65 1.62
C PHE A 203 16.67 -3.04 1.31
N VAL A 204 16.98 -4.33 1.46
CA VAL A 204 18.29 -4.92 1.18
C VAL A 204 18.19 -5.73 -0.11
N PRO A 205 18.43 -5.12 -1.30
CA PRO A 205 18.25 -5.80 -2.58
C PRO A 205 19.17 -7.01 -2.72
N GLU A 206 20.37 -7.00 -2.11
CA GLU A 206 21.31 -8.11 -2.14
C GLU A 206 20.75 -9.36 -1.45
N LEU A 207 20.05 -9.18 -0.33
CA LEU A 207 19.37 -10.26 0.39
C LEU A 207 18.23 -10.81 -0.46
N ALA A 208 17.40 -9.93 -1.03
CA ALA A 208 16.29 -10.32 -1.88
C ALA A 208 16.77 -11.10 -3.12
N ALA A 209 17.79 -10.60 -3.81
CA ALA A 209 18.37 -11.27 -4.95
C ALA A 209 18.98 -12.62 -4.57
N SER A 210 19.80 -12.66 -3.51
CA SER A 210 20.46 -13.88 -3.04
C SER A 210 19.46 -14.98 -2.66
N ASN A 211 18.41 -14.63 -1.92
CA ASN A 211 17.38 -15.58 -1.52
C ASN A 211 16.58 -16.07 -2.73
N LEU A 212 16.16 -15.16 -3.61
CA LEU A 212 15.32 -15.53 -4.74
C LEU A 212 16.10 -16.39 -5.74
N SER A 213 17.37 -16.08 -6.00
CA SER A 213 18.26 -16.91 -6.84
C SER A 213 18.36 -18.35 -6.33
N ARG A 214 18.33 -18.59 -5.01
CA ARG A 214 18.39 -19.96 -4.46
C ARG A 214 17.08 -20.73 -4.64
N SER A 215 15.93 -20.08 -4.47
CA SER A 215 14.62 -20.74 -4.54
C SER A 215 14.02 -20.79 -5.95
N TRP A 216 14.44 -19.90 -6.83
CA TRP A 216 13.83 -19.68 -8.14
C TRP A 216 14.83 -19.55 -9.30
N GLY A 217 16.12 -19.32 -9.03
CA GLY A 217 17.11 -19.04 -10.07
C GLY A 217 17.20 -20.17 -11.10
N ARG A 218 16.92 -19.86 -12.37
CA ARG A 218 16.96 -20.80 -13.51
C ARG A 218 18.35 -20.88 -14.17
N GLY A 219 19.38 -20.39 -13.49
CA GLY A 219 20.74 -20.24 -14.01
C GLY A 219 21.43 -19.00 -13.46
N ASP A 220 22.70 -18.86 -13.79
CA ASP A 220 23.52 -17.70 -13.41
C ASP A 220 22.94 -16.41 -14.02
N GLN A 221 22.93 -15.32 -13.25
CA GLN A 221 22.39 -13.98 -13.61
C GLN A 221 20.86 -13.81 -13.79
N SER A 222 20.03 -14.82 -13.50
CA SER A 222 18.55 -14.68 -13.58
C SER A 222 17.97 -13.67 -12.58
N VAL A 223 18.63 -13.48 -11.43
CA VAL A 223 18.25 -12.48 -10.43
C VAL A 223 19.52 -11.80 -9.90
N ARG A 224 19.54 -10.46 -9.89
CA ARG A 224 20.66 -9.66 -9.37
C ARG A 224 20.18 -8.46 -8.56
N ALA A 225 21.11 -7.85 -7.84
CA ALA A 225 20.90 -6.64 -7.07
C ALA A 225 21.77 -5.50 -7.59
N ILE A 226 21.25 -4.28 -7.55
CA ILE A 226 22.01 -3.04 -7.74
C ILE A 226 21.62 -2.03 -6.65
N ARG A 227 22.49 -1.05 -6.43
CA ARG A 227 22.16 0.13 -5.65
C ARG A 227 22.45 1.40 -6.43
N VAL A 228 21.50 2.33 -6.40
CA VAL A 228 21.63 3.62 -7.05
C VAL A 228 21.72 4.74 -6.00
N SER A 229 22.68 5.64 -6.16
CA SER A 229 22.74 6.87 -5.35
C SER A 229 21.61 7.82 -5.76
N LEU A 230 20.95 8.45 -4.79
CA LEU A 230 19.85 9.37 -5.05
C LEU A 230 20.33 10.84 -5.04
N PRO A 231 19.81 11.70 -5.94
CA PRO A 231 20.19 13.11 -5.95
C PRO A 231 19.68 13.83 -4.69
N GLY A 232 20.56 14.54 -3.99
CA GLY A 232 20.19 15.30 -2.79
C GLY A 232 20.06 14.47 -1.50
N PHE A 233 20.36 13.17 -1.54
CA PHE A 233 20.42 12.32 -0.35
C PHE A 233 21.86 12.13 0.10
N ASP A 234 22.09 12.41 1.39
CA ASP A 234 23.36 12.22 2.07
C ASP A 234 23.28 10.97 2.95
N THR A 235 24.21 10.03 2.72
CA THR A 235 24.27 8.75 3.46
C THR A 235 24.65 8.93 4.93
N SER A 236 25.12 10.11 5.35
CA SER A 236 25.34 10.43 6.76
C SER A 236 24.03 10.63 7.55
N ARG A 237 22.90 10.73 6.85
CA ARG A 237 21.58 10.96 7.43
C ARG A 237 20.64 9.80 7.10
N LEU A 238 19.89 9.38 8.10
CA LEU A 238 18.77 8.45 7.89
C LEU A 238 17.64 9.17 7.17
N PHE A 239 17.02 8.48 6.23
CA PHE A 239 15.82 8.91 5.53
C PHE A 239 14.87 7.73 5.35
N THR A 240 13.58 8.04 5.30
CA THR A 240 12.50 7.05 5.34
C THR A 240 11.90 6.79 3.95
N SER A 241 11.10 5.72 3.84
CA SER A 241 10.25 5.46 2.67
C SER A 241 9.36 6.65 2.31
N ILE A 242 8.90 7.42 3.29
CA ILE A 242 8.07 8.62 3.09
C ILE A 242 8.88 9.76 2.45
N ASP A 243 10.13 9.95 2.86
CA ASP A 243 11.01 10.98 2.29
C ASP A 243 11.31 10.67 0.82
N LEU A 244 11.56 9.39 0.52
CA LEU A 244 11.71 8.91 -0.85
C LEU A 244 10.42 9.08 -1.65
N ALA A 245 9.28 8.63 -1.13
CA ALA A 245 7.99 8.70 -1.80
C ALA A 245 7.62 10.13 -2.20
N ARG A 246 7.86 11.10 -1.31
CA ARG A 246 7.67 12.53 -1.61
C ARG A 246 8.65 13.03 -2.68
N SER A 247 9.89 12.57 -2.66
CA SER A 247 10.89 12.97 -3.65
C SER A 247 10.56 12.42 -5.05
N PHE A 248 10.01 11.20 -5.15
CA PHE A 248 9.57 10.61 -6.42
C PHE A 248 8.33 11.28 -7.04
N GLU A 249 7.59 12.08 -6.28
CA GLU A 249 6.56 12.96 -6.83
C GLU A 249 7.16 14.14 -7.62
N ASP A 250 8.42 14.52 -7.37
CA ASP A 250 9.14 15.46 -8.21
C ASP A 250 9.62 14.80 -9.51
N LYS A 251 9.21 15.40 -10.64
CA LYS A 251 9.48 14.87 -11.98
C LYS A 251 10.96 14.88 -12.34
N ALA A 252 11.73 15.87 -11.88
CA ALA A 252 13.15 15.96 -12.20
C ALA A 252 13.96 14.92 -11.40
N PHE A 253 13.66 14.78 -10.11
CA PHE A 253 14.21 13.74 -9.25
C PHE A 253 13.95 12.35 -9.85
N ARG A 254 12.69 12.06 -10.17
CA ARG A 254 12.28 10.76 -10.74
C ARG A 254 13.04 10.40 -12.02
N ARG A 255 13.15 11.35 -12.95
CA ARG A 255 13.89 11.17 -14.22
C ARG A 255 15.37 10.90 -14.03
N GLU A 256 15.99 11.63 -13.11
CA GLU A 256 17.40 11.45 -12.79
C GLU A 256 17.64 10.05 -12.21
N VAL A 257 16.77 9.58 -11.30
CA VAL A 257 16.86 8.23 -10.74
C VAL A 257 16.64 7.16 -11.81
N ALA A 258 15.62 7.31 -12.65
CA ALA A 258 15.36 6.38 -13.75
C ALA A 258 16.56 6.29 -14.72
N SER A 259 17.17 7.43 -15.04
CA SER A 259 18.37 7.50 -15.86
C SER A 259 19.57 6.78 -15.23
N ARG A 260 19.75 6.89 -13.91
CA ARG A 260 20.79 6.16 -13.17
C ARG A 260 20.55 4.65 -13.20
N ILE A 261 19.32 4.20 -12.96
CA ILE A 261 18.96 2.77 -13.02
C ILE A 261 19.27 2.19 -14.40
N ARG A 262 18.88 2.88 -15.48
CA ARG A 262 19.19 2.45 -16.85
C ARG A 262 20.69 2.35 -17.13
N ARG A 263 21.52 3.21 -16.54
CA ARG A 263 22.99 3.13 -16.70
C ARG A 263 23.60 1.90 -16.01
N GLU A 264 23.06 1.50 -14.86
CA GLU A 264 23.54 0.33 -14.11
C GLU A 264 23.02 -0.99 -14.71
N ILE A 265 21.92 -0.95 -15.45
CA ILE A 265 21.32 -2.11 -16.09
C ILE A 265 21.85 -2.26 -17.52
N ALA A 266 22.92 -3.04 -17.67
CA ALA A 266 23.58 -3.29 -18.97
C ALA A 266 22.88 -4.32 -19.89
N ILE A 267 21.69 -4.79 -19.54
CA ILE A 267 20.95 -5.83 -20.28
C ILE A 267 19.53 -5.37 -20.59
N ASP A 268 19.10 -5.61 -21.81
CA ASP A 268 17.73 -5.36 -22.25
C ASP A 268 16.75 -6.38 -21.65
N SER A 269 15.47 -6.04 -21.68
CA SER A 269 14.36 -6.94 -21.31
C SER A 269 14.46 -7.50 -19.88
N VAL A 270 14.79 -6.64 -18.90
CA VAL A 270 14.75 -6.98 -17.48
C VAL A 270 13.53 -6.43 -16.77
N ARG A 271 13.20 -7.06 -15.65
CA ARG A 271 12.17 -6.60 -14.71
C ARG A 271 12.86 -5.97 -13.52
N VAL A 272 12.53 -4.73 -13.19
CA VAL A 272 13.17 -4.00 -12.09
C VAL A 272 12.25 -3.97 -10.88
N GLY A 273 12.70 -4.57 -9.77
CA GLY A 273 12.04 -4.48 -8.48
C GLY A 273 12.62 -3.32 -7.67
N VAL A 274 11.77 -2.35 -7.30
CA VAL A 274 12.15 -1.21 -6.44
C VAL A 274 11.38 -1.27 -5.11
N PRO A 275 11.89 -0.67 -4.02
CA PRO A 275 11.11 -0.55 -2.79
C PRO A 275 9.85 0.29 -3.03
N ALA A 276 8.85 0.15 -2.14
CA ALA A 276 7.56 0.82 -2.22
C ALA A 276 7.67 2.33 -1.91
N VAL A 277 8.28 3.07 -2.83
CA VAL A 277 8.60 4.51 -2.69
C VAL A 277 8.19 5.32 -3.92
N LEU A 278 7.39 4.75 -4.82
CA LEU A 278 6.95 5.42 -6.04
C LEU A 278 5.69 6.26 -5.79
N GLY A 279 5.84 7.33 -5.02
CA GLY A 279 4.78 8.29 -4.71
C GLY A 279 4.03 8.00 -3.40
N LEU A 280 3.45 9.05 -2.82
CA LEU A 280 2.70 8.96 -1.55
C LEU A 280 1.22 9.33 -1.74
N THR A 281 0.96 10.35 -2.55
CA THR A 281 -0.36 10.91 -2.86
C THR A 281 -0.71 10.84 -4.34
N HIS A 282 0.29 10.69 -5.21
CA HIS A 282 0.14 10.51 -6.66
C HIS A 282 0.80 9.21 -7.13
N ASP A 283 0.67 8.14 -6.36
CA ASP A 283 1.38 6.87 -6.54
C ASP A 283 1.17 6.25 -7.92
N THR A 284 -0.06 6.26 -8.42
CA THR A 284 -0.39 5.68 -9.74
C THR A 284 0.30 6.44 -10.87
N ASP A 285 0.24 7.77 -10.87
CA ASP A 285 0.90 8.60 -11.90
C ASP A 285 2.43 8.51 -11.82
N VAL A 286 2.97 8.49 -10.59
CA VAL A 286 4.40 8.34 -10.35
C VAL A 286 4.88 6.98 -10.84
N TYR A 287 4.18 5.90 -10.51
CA TYR A 287 4.49 4.56 -10.99
C TYR A 287 4.46 4.48 -12.51
N SER A 288 3.35 4.86 -13.16
CA SER A 288 3.20 4.74 -14.62
C SER A 288 4.26 5.54 -15.38
N SER A 289 4.58 6.75 -14.91
CA SER A 289 5.62 7.56 -15.54
C SER A 289 7.04 7.07 -15.25
N PHE A 290 7.31 6.54 -14.07
CA PHE A 290 8.61 5.93 -13.75
C PHE A 290 8.84 4.66 -14.57
N ALA A 291 7.82 3.79 -14.67
CA ALA A 291 7.87 2.56 -15.45
C ALA A 291 8.11 2.81 -16.95
N ALA A 292 7.69 3.96 -17.47
CA ALA A 292 7.98 4.36 -18.85
C ALA A 292 9.40 4.96 -19.04
N GLU A 293 10.07 5.35 -17.95
CA GLU A 293 11.39 5.99 -17.97
C GLU A 293 12.55 5.06 -17.62
N VAL A 294 12.26 3.89 -17.02
CA VAL A 294 13.21 2.83 -16.64
C VAL A 294 13.19 1.71 -17.66
#